data_AF-A0A6A6SH76-F1
#
_entry.id   AF-A0A6A6SH76-F1
#
_cell.length_a   1.000
_cell.length_b   1.000
_cell.length_c   1.000
_cell.angle_alpha   90.00
_cell.angle_beta   90.00
_cell.angle_gamma   90.00
#
_symmetry.space_group_name_H-M   'P 1'
#
loop_
_entity.id
_entity.type
_entity.pdbx_description
1 polymer ?
#
loop_
_entity_poly.entity_id
_entity_poly.type
_entity_poly.pdbx_seq_one_letter_code
_entity_poly.pdbx_strand_id
1 'polypeptide(L)'
;FIMSHKGAIENSPLQAYSSALVFSPVCSLIRRHFREEEPQEITIKPSIGDQWSACLQTLEGHSNSVLSVAFLPDSTRLASGSWDNTVKIWDASSGDCL
;
A
#
# COMPACT_ATOMS: atom_id res chain seq x y z
N PHE A 1 2.38 2.98 -12.26
CA PHE A 1 3.29 1.85 -12.02
C PHE A 1 2.89 0.61 -12.83
N ILE A 2 1.74 -0.03 -12.58
CA ILE A 2 1.35 -1.28 -13.27
C ILE A 2 1.17 -1.11 -14.79
N MET A 3 0.42 -0.12 -15.28
CA MET A 3 0.27 0.11 -16.74
C MET A 3 1.60 0.46 -17.44
N SER A 4 2.52 1.10 -16.73
CA SER A 4 3.84 1.48 -17.24
C SER A 4 4.79 0.28 -17.42
N HIS A 5 4.49 -0.87 -16.80
CA HIS A 5 5.33 -2.08 -16.82
C HIS A 5 4.60 -3.30 -17.43
N LYS A 6 3.53 -3.07 -18.21
CA LYS A 6 2.66 -4.12 -18.79
C LYS A 6 3.44 -5.27 -19.45
N GLY A 7 4.43 -4.98 -20.28
CA GLY A 7 5.20 -6.01 -20.99
C GLY A 7 6.05 -6.91 -20.08
N ALA A 8 6.55 -6.42 -18.94
CA ALA A 8 7.26 -7.26 -17.97
C ALA A 8 6.29 -8.12 -17.15
N ILE A 9 5.07 -7.61 -16.92
CA ILE A 9 4.02 -8.28 -16.16
C ILE A 9 3.42 -9.45 -16.95
N GLU A 10 3.19 -9.27 -18.26
CA GLU A 10 2.68 -10.33 -19.15
C GLU A 10 3.65 -11.52 -19.29
N ASN A 11 4.94 -11.31 -19.05
CA ASN A 11 5.99 -12.35 -19.13
C ASN A 11 6.39 -12.91 -17.76
N SER A 12 5.76 -12.46 -16.68
CA SER A 12 6.10 -12.89 -15.32
C SER A 12 5.30 -14.13 -14.90
N PRO A 13 5.87 -15.02 -14.05
CA PRO A 13 5.14 -16.18 -13.53
C PRO A 13 3.84 -15.75 -12.82
N LEU A 14 2.77 -16.55 -12.98
CA LEU A 14 1.39 -16.27 -12.54
C LEU A 14 1.26 -15.64 -11.13
N GLN A 15 2.18 -15.93 -10.21
CA GLN A 15 2.19 -15.41 -8.85
C GLN A 15 2.43 -13.88 -8.77
N ALA A 16 3.26 -13.31 -9.64
CA ALA A 16 3.49 -11.86 -9.69
C ALA A 16 2.26 -11.11 -10.24
N TYR A 17 1.56 -11.74 -11.19
CA TYR A 17 0.32 -11.23 -11.76
C TYR A 17 -0.84 -11.26 -10.76
N SER A 18 -1.03 -12.39 -10.07
CA SER A 18 -2.08 -12.58 -9.06
C SER A 18 -1.93 -11.62 -7.88
N SER A 19 -0.71 -11.35 -7.41
CA SER A 19 -0.49 -10.37 -6.32
C SER A 19 -0.92 -8.96 -6.74
N ALA A 20 -0.50 -8.48 -7.92
CA ALA A 20 -0.88 -7.16 -8.41
C ALA A 20 -2.41 -7.00 -8.58
N LEU A 21 -3.11 -8.04 -9.04
CA LEU A 21 -4.57 -8.03 -9.17
C LEU A 21 -5.28 -8.04 -7.82
N VAL A 22 -4.86 -8.91 -6.89
CA VAL A 22 -5.45 -9.03 -5.55
C VAL A 22 -5.32 -7.72 -4.76
N PHE A 23 -4.18 -7.04 -4.88
CA PHE A 23 -3.93 -5.77 -4.19
C PHE A 23 -4.43 -4.54 -4.95
N SER A 24 -4.97 -4.71 -6.17
CA SER A 24 -5.60 -3.60 -6.90
C SER A 24 -7.04 -3.38 -6.42
N PRO A 25 -7.53 -2.13 -6.36
CA PRO A 25 -8.91 -1.84 -5.98
C PRO A 25 -9.89 -2.53 -6.92
N VAL A 26 -11.02 -3.01 -6.37
CA VAL A 26 -12.04 -3.74 -7.12
C VAL A 26 -12.61 -2.90 -8.29
N CYS A 27 -12.69 -1.57 -8.10
CA CYS A 27 -13.14 -0.63 -9.14
C CYS A 27 -12.02 -0.08 -10.04
N SER A 28 -10.77 -0.49 -9.84
CA SER A 28 -9.66 0.00 -10.66
C SER A 28 -9.81 -0.43 -12.12
N LEU A 29 -9.28 0.39 -13.04
CA LEU A 29 -9.30 0.09 -14.48
C LEU A 29 -8.65 -1.26 -14.78
N ILE A 30 -7.62 -1.63 -14.02
CA ILE A 30 -6.90 -2.90 -14.13
C ILE A 30 -7.83 -4.07 -13.74
N ARG A 31 -8.50 -4.00 -12.60
CA ARG A 31 -9.44 -5.05 -12.17
C ARG A 31 -10.63 -5.20 -13.14
N ARG A 32 -11.08 -4.10 -13.76
CA ARG A 32 -12.10 -4.16 -14.82
C ARG A 32 -11.62 -4.85 -16.08
N HIS A 33 -10.39 -4.58 -16.52
CA HIS A 33 -9.83 -5.15 -17.74
C HIS A 33 -9.48 -6.64 -17.61
N PHE A 34 -9.02 -7.09 -16.44
CA PHE A 34 -8.53 -8.45 -16.21
C PHE A 34 -9.51 -9.30 -15.37
N ARG A 35 -10.80 -8.95 -15.41
CA ARG A 35 -11.85 -9.60 -14.60
C ARG A 35 -11.99 -11.10 -14.87
N GLU A 36 -11.69 -11.54 -16.10
CA GLU A 36 -11.80 -12.94 -16.54
C GLU A 36 -10.58 -13.78 -16.13
N GLU A 37 -9.48 -13.13 -15.75
CA GLU A 37 -8.22 -13.77 -15.35
C GLU A 37 -8.07 -13.85 -13.81
N GLU A 38 -9.12 -13.50 -13.07
CA GLU A 38 -9.12 -13.57 -11.61
C GLU A 38 -9.07 -15.03 -11.15
N PRO A 39 -8.02 -15.46 -10.41
CA PRO A 39 -7.90 -16.86 -10.02
C PRO A 39 -9.02 -17.24 -9.04
N GLN A 40 -9.78 -18.29 -9.38
CA GLN A 40 -10.88 -18.78 -8.55
C GLN A 40 -10.42 -19.26 -7.16
N GLU A 41 -9.15 -19.63 -7.00
CA GLU A 41 -8.57 -20.13 -5.75
C GLU A 41 -8.39 -19.07 -4.66
N ILE A 42 -8.46 -17.78 -4.99
CA ILE A 42 -8.24 -16.70 -4.00
C ILE A 42 -9.54 -16.48 -3.22
N THR A 43 -9.76 -17.36 -2.25
CA THR A 43 -10.93 -17.36 -1.36
C THR A 43 -10.93 -16.15 -0.43
N ILE A 44 -9.76 -15.54 -0.19
CA ILE A 44 -9.64 -14.30 0.58
C ILE A 44 -9.86 -13.12 -0.36
N LYS A 45 -11.13 -12.77 -0.58
CA LYS A 45 -11.45 -11.41 -1.01
C LYS A 45 -11.11 -10.50 0.16
N PRO A 46 -10.17 -9.53 0.02
CA PRO A 46 -9.92 -8.60 1.09
C PRO A 46 -11.25 -7.96 1.46
N SER A 47 -11.65 -8.10 2.73
CA SER A 47 -12.87 -7.49 3.29
C SER A 47 -12.79 -5.96 3.33
N ILE A 48 -11.67 -5.39 2.87
CA ILE A 48 -11.51 -3.98 2.55
C ILE A 48 -12.49 -3.68 1.40
N GLY A 49 -13.62 -3.08 1.79
CA GLY A 49 -14.66 -2.64 0.88
C GLY A 49 -14.11 -1.72 -0.20
N ASP A 50 -14.95 -1.45 -1.20
CA ASP A 50 -14.71 -0.85 -2.52
C ASP A 50 -13.86 0.45 -2.58
N GLN A 51 -13.38 0.96 -1.46
CA GLN A 51 -12.62 2.20 -1.27
C GLN A 51 -11.34 1.95 -0.46
N TRP A 52 -10.35 1.28 -1.04
CA TRP A 52 -8.97 1.57 -0.65
C TRP A 52 -8.64 2.96 -1.22
N SER A 53 -8.32 3.91 -0.34
CA SER A 53 -7.64 5.15 -0.75
C SER A 53 -6.16 4.84 -0.95
N ALA A 54 -5.55 5.35 -2.02
CA ALA A 54 -4.11 5.20 -2.25
C ALA A 54 -3.25 5.82 -1.13
N CYS A 55 -3.83 6.75 -0.36
CA CYS A 55 -3.26 7.32 0.85
C CYS A 55 -4.42 7.65 1.82
N LEU A 56 -4.46 7.02 2.99
CA LEU A 56 -5.44 7.37 4.03
C LEU A 56 -5.06 8.67 4.74
N GLN A 57 -3.77 8.84 5.00
CA GLN A 57 -3.23 9.99 5.70
C GLN A 57 -1.73 10.16 5.41
N THR A 58 -1.30 11.42 5.27
CA THR A 58 0.11 11.79 5.14
C THR A 58 0.58 12.38 6.46
N LEU A 59 1.70 11.90 6.98
CA LEU A 59 2.34 12.40 8.20
C LEU A 59 3.33 13.50 7.83
N GLU A 60 2.92 14.75 8.00
CA GLU A 60 3.73 15.93 7.66
C GLU A 60 4.46 16.47 8.89
N GLY A 61 5.74 16.81 8.74
CA GLY A 61 6.48 17.45 9.83
C GLY A 61 8.00 17.30 9.76
N HIS A 62 8.51 16.29 9.05
CA HIS A 62 9.94 16.21 8.77
C HIS A 62 10.34 17.24 7.71
N SER A 63 11.47 17.91 7.91
CA SER A 63 11.98 18.92 6.96
C SER A 63 12.92 18.34 5.90
N ASN A 64 13.24 17.04 6.00
CA ASN A 64 14.05 16.30 5.05
C ASN A 64 13.53 14.86 4.88
N SER A 65 14.16 14.12 3.96
CA SER A 65 13.79 12.75 3.59
C SER A 65 13.71 11.82 4.81
N VAL A 66 12.57 11.16 4.96
CA VAL A 66 12.38 10.07 5.92
C VAL A 66 13.08 8.83 5.40
N LEU A 67 14.01 8.29 6.19
CA LEU A 67 14.81 7.12 5.81
C LEU A 67 14.33 5.82 6.44
N SER A 68 13.61 5.90 7.54
CA SER A 68 13.18 4.72 8.30
C SER A 68 11.85 4.98 8.99
N VAL A 69 11.04 3.92 9.06
CA VAL A 69 9.77 3.88 9.80
C VAL A 69 9.69 2.58 10.60
N ALA A 70 9.18 2.66 11.82
CA ALA A 70 8.97 1.51 12.70
C ALA A 70 7.61 1.63 13.40
N PHE A 71 6.87 0.54 13.48
CA PHE A 71 5.60 0.48 14.20
C PHE A 71 5.79 -0.10 15.60
N LEU A 72 5.01 0.39 16.56
CA LEU A 72 4.83 -0.34 17.81
C LEU A 72 4.12 -1.68 17.52
N PRO A 73 4.38 -2.74 18.32
CA PRO A 73 3.74 -4.05 18.12
C PRO A 73 2.21 -4.01 18.18
N ASP A 74 1.64 -3.07 18.93
CA ASP A 74 0.20 -2.86 19.04
C ASP A 74 -0.39 -1.97 17.93
N SER A 75 0.45 -1.49 17.00
CA SER A 75 0.09 -0.58 15.89
C SER A 75 -0.58 0.73 16.33
N THR A 76 -0.47 1.11 17.61
CA THR A 76 -1.05 2.38 18.11
C THR A 76 -0.17 3.58 17.80
N ARG A 77 1.13 3.34 17.62
CA ARG A 77 2.12 4.38 17.35
C ARG A 77 3.09 3.94 16.28
N LEU A 78 3.66 4.92 15.60
CA LEU A 78 4.81 4.72 14.73
C LEU A 78 5.92 5.73 15.06
N ALA A 79 7.15 5.35 14.73
CA ALA A 79 8.32 6.22 14.77
C ALA A 79 8.86 6.39 13.35
N SER A 80 9.25 7.61 13.00
CA SER A 80 9.93 7.93 11.74
C SER A 80 11.27 8.61 12.02
N GLY A 81 12.31 8.19 11.31
CA GLY A 81 13.64 8.79 11.35
C GLY A 81 13.97 9.50 10.04
N SER A 82 14.47 10.73 10.11
CA SER A 82 14.74 11.59 8.95
C SER A 82 16.16 12.14 8.93
N TRP A 83 16.60 12.54 7.74
CA TRP A 83 17.81 13.34 7.51
C TRP A 83 17.77 14.75 8.11
N ASP A 84 16.66 15.17 8.71
CA ASP A 84 16.58 16.39 9.50
C ASP A 84 17.16 16.26 10.92
N ASN A 85 17.81 15.11 11.20
CA ASN A 85 18.39 14.74 12.49
C ASN A 85 17.35 14.56 13.61
N THR A 86 16.08 14.34 13.26
CA THR A 86 15.01 14.08 14.23
C THR A 86 14.39 12.70 14.06
N VAL A 87 13.87 12.21 15.18
CA VAL A 87 12.90 11.10 15.21
C VAL A 87 11.57 11.67 15.67
N LYS A 88 10.50 11.39 14.94
CA LYS A 88 9.13 11.78 15.30
C LYS A 88 8.32 10.55 15.67
N ILE A 89 7.49 10.69 16.68
CA ILE A 89 6.52 9.67 17.09
C ILE A 89 5.15 10.15 16.66
N TRP A 90 4.33 9.25 16.14
CA TRP A 90 2.99 9.56 15.67
C TRP A 90 1.98 8.65 16.32
N ASP A 91 0.79 9.19 16.58
CA ASP A 91 -0.40 8.37 16.81
C ASP A 91 -0.81 7.75 15.47
N ALA A 92 -0.87 6.43 15.38
CA ALA A 92 -1.17 5.75 14.12
C ALA A 92 -2.63 5.88 13.68
N SER A 93 -3.53 6.24 14.60
CA SER A 93 -4.96 6.35 14.34
C SER A 93 -5.38 7.75 13.90
N SER A 94 -4.82 8.78 14.53
CA SER A 94 -5.10 10.18 14.18
C SER A 94 -4.06 10.80 13.26
N GLY A 95 -2.86 10.20 13.18
CA GLY A 95 -1.67 10.72 12.49
C GLY A 95 -1.12 12.02 13.06
N ASP A 96 -1.48 12.37 14.30
CA ASP A 96 -0.89 13.50 15.01
C ASP A 96 0.56 13.18 15.42
N CYS A 97 1.44 14.18 15.35
CA CYS A 97 2.79 14.09 15.90
C CYS A 97 2.74 14.27 17.42
N LEU A 98 3.31 13.30 18.16
CA LEU A 98 3.41 13.28 19.62
C LEU A 98 4.72 13.90 20.12
#